data_AF-A0AAD8INF9-F1
#
_entry.id   AF-A0AAD8INF9-F1
#
_cell.length_a   1.000
_cell.length_b   1.000
_cell.length_c   1.000
_cell.angle_alpha   90.00
_cell.angle_beta   90.00
_cell.angle_gamma   90.00
#
_symmetry.space_group_name_H-M   'P 1'
#
loop_
_entity.id
_entity.type
_entity.pdbx_description
1 polymer ?
#
loop_
_entity_poly.entity_id
_entity_poly.type
_entity_poly.pdbx_seq_one_letter_code
_entity_poly.pdbx_strand_id
1 'polypeptide(L)'
;MDDLSNRAQYRDTIRMNKEDRDLVAEEEVIKELENDDPEVAFFAPRNKSEDGVIVDAIREGHNILKESNTILERFRHHVYTEQEIYNELEVISLDATKICEAYLFLVKCPESARAIFGVPLQMRKKILKELIKNN
;
A
#
# COMPACT_ATOMS: atom_id res chain seq x y z
N MET A 1 63.49 25.97 -45.00
CA MET A 1 62.33 25.07 -45.13
C MET A 1 62.53 24.04 -44.03
N ASP A 2 61.74 23.99 -42.96
CA ASP A 2 60.48 23.25 -42.93
C ASP A 2 59.59 23.66 -41.73
N ASP A 3 59.13 24.91 -41.68
CA ASP A 3 58.25 25.40 -40.60
C ASP A 3 56.75 25.24 -40.93
N LEU A 4 56.43 24.69 -42.11
CA LEU A 4 55.07 24.43 -42.56
C LEU A 4 54.64 22.96 -42.36
N SER A 5 55.58 22.04 -42.11
CA SER A 5 55.30 20.62 -41.88
C SER A 5 54.70 20.37 -40.49
N ASN A 6 55.24 21.04 -39.45
CA ASN A 6 54.74 20.90 -38.08
C ASN A 6 53.38 21.57 -37.84
N ARG A 7 53.02 22.60 -38.61
CA ARG A 7 51.73 23.29 -38.48
C ARG A 7 50.57 22.54 -39.14
N ALA A 8 50.86 21.73 -40.15
CA ALA A 8 49.87 20.85 -40.78
C ALA A 8 49.53 19.66 -39.88
N GLN A 9 50.54 19.03 -39.26
CA GLN A 9 50.33 17.92 -38.31
C GLN A 9 49.54 18.33 -37.05
N TYR A 10 49.63 19.58 -36.61
CA TYR A 10 48.88 20.08 -35.45
C TYR A 10 47.42 20.45 -35.76
N ARG A 11 47.04 20.55 -37.05
CA ARG A 11 45.65 20.81 -37.45
C ARG A 11 44.83 19.55 -37.67
N ASP A 12 45.48 18.43 -37.99
CA ASP A 12 44.79 17.15 -38.17
C ASP A 12 44.49 16.44 -36.84
N THR A 13 45.17 16.80 -35.74
CA THR A 13 44.86 16.28 -34.40
C THR A 13 43.63 16.93 -33.75
N ILE A 14 43.19 18.10 -34.22
CA ILE A 14 42.00 18.79 -33.67
C ILE A 14 40.84 18.75 -34.66
N ARG A 15 40.50 17.53 -35.07
CA ARG A 15 39.18 17.22 -35.63
C ARG A 15 38.72 15.85 -35.14
N MET A 16 38.61 15.70 -33.83
CA MET A 16 37.91 14.57 -33.22
C MET A 16 36.45 14.58 -33.68
N ASN A 17 35.95 13.42 -34.11
CA ASN A 17 34.53 13.23 -34.35
C ASN A 17 33.76 13.32 -33.01
N LYS A 18 32.46 13.60 -33.08
CA LYS A 18 31.62 13.74 -31.88
C LYS A 18 31.68 12.49 -30.98
N GLU A 19 31.75 11.32 -31.59
CA GLU A 19 31.84 10.01 -30.91
C GLU A 19 33.15 9.86 -30.10
N ASP A 20 34.27 10.37 -30.61
CA ASP A 20 35.56 10.30 -29.88
C ASP A 20 35.58 11.26 -28.68
N ARG A 21 34.84 12.37 -28.73
CA ARG A 21 34.68 13.26 -27.56
C ARG A 21 33.81 12.64 -26.47
N ASP A 22 32.79 11.88 -26.87
CA ASP A 22 31.91 11.20 -25.94
C ASP A 22 32.65 10.05 -25.23
N LEU A 23 33.56 9.34 -25.94
CA LEU A 23 34.44 8.32 -25.34
C LEU A 23 35.50 8.90 -24.39
N VAL A 24 36.10 10.05 -24.72
CA VAL A 24 37.05 10.73 -23.81
C VAL A 24 36.34 11.27 -22.57
N ALA A 25 35.10 11.75 -22.71
CA ALA A 25 34.28 12.15 -21.57
C ALA A 25 33.88 10.95 -20.69
N GLU A 26 33.58 9.79 -21.28
CA GLU A 26 33.32 8.56 -20.52
C GLU A 26 34.59 8.03 -19.80
N GLU A 27 35.76 8.10 -20.43
CA GLU A 27 37.04 7.71 -19.80
C GLU A 27 37.46 8.64 -18.65
N GLU A 28 37.18 9.95 -18.74
CA GLU A 28 37.43 10.89 -17.63
C GLU A 28 36.47 10.66 -16.45
N VAL A 29 35.19 10.37 -16.73
CA VAL A 29 34.20 10.02 -15.70
C VAL A 29 34.55 8.73 -14.96
N ILE A 30 35.10 7.72 -15.67
CA ILE A 30 35.52 6.46 -15.04
C ILE A 30 36.74 6.67 -14.13
N LYS A 31 37.67 7.57 -14.46
CA LYS A 31 38.82 7.90 -13.60
C LYS A 31 38.45 8.67 -12.34
N GLU A 32 37.39 9.47 -12.38
CA GLU A 32 36.85 10.14 -11.19
C GLU A 32 36.12 9.17 -10.25
N LEU A 33 35.59 8.05 -10.75
CA LEU A 33 34.93 7.01 -9.97
C LEU A 33 35.89 6.00 -9.31
N GLU A 34 37.17 6.01 -9.67
CA GLU A 34 38.19 5.10 -9.11
C GLU A 34 39.00 5.70 -7.96
N ASN A 35 38.82 7.00 -7.65
CA ASN A 35 39.41 7.64 -6.48
C ASN A 35 38.42 7.63 -5.30
N ASP A 36 38.11 6.45 -4.78
CA ASP A 36 37.56 6.28 -3.44
C ASP A 36 38.66 6.60 -2.41
N ASP A 37 38.92 7.88 -2.18
CA ASP A 37 39.62 8.35 -0.99
C ASP A 37 38.61 8.35 0.17
N PRO A 38 38.73 7.47 1.18
CA PRO A 38 37.64 7.19 2.12
C PRO A 38 37.42 8.29 3.17
N GLU A 39 38.07 9.46 3.07
CA GLU A 39 38.14 10.43 4.16
C GLU A 39 37.65 11.86 3.87
N VAL A 40 36.84 12.10 2.83
CA VAL A 40 36.11 13.39 2.71
C VAL A 40 34.66 13.25 2.23
N ALA A 41 33.91 12.31 2.81
CA ALA A 41 32.44 12.39 2.78
C ALA A 41 31.97 13.43 3.82
N PHE A 42 32.24 14.71 3.54
CA PHE A 42 31.57 15.81 4.21
C PHE A 42 30.08 15.68 3.94
N PHE A 43 29.31 15.38 4.99
CA PHE A 43 27.86 15.23 5.00
C PHE A 43 27.16 16.48 4.42
N ALA A 44 27.04 16.55 3.09
CA ALA A 44 26.04 17.38 2.43
C ALA A 44 24.81 16.49 2.20
N PRO A 45 23.62 16.85 2.72
CA PRO A 45 22.40 16.16 2.35
C PRO A 45 22.25 16.28 0.83
N ARG A 46 22.24 15.15 0.11
CA ARG A 46 21.83 15.14 -1.30
C ARG A 46 20.39 15.65 -1.34
N ASN A 47 20.18 16.90 -1.76
CA ASN A 47 18.86 17.43 -2.05
C ASN A 47 18.22 16.48 -3.06
N LYS A 48 17.15 15.79 -2.67
CA LYS A 48 16.41 14.90 -3.56
C LYS A 48 15.93 15.72 -4.76
N SER A 49 16.04 15.16 -5.97
CA SER A 49 15.39 15.74 -7.14
C SER A 49 13.88 15.86 -6.89
N GLU A 50 13.21 16.80 -7.56
CA GLU A 50 11.76 16.97 -7.46
C GLU A 50 11.02 15.65 -7.72
N ASP A 51 11.48 14.87 -8.71
CA ASP A 51 10.98 13.53 -9.00
C ASP A 51 11.17 12.54 -7.83
N GLY A 52 12.31 12.61 -7.13
CA GLY A 52 12.58 11.78 -5.95
C GLY A 52 11.63 12.11 -4.79
N VAL A 53 11.31 13.39 -4.60
CA VAL A 53 10.32 13.84 -3.61
C VAL A 53 8.92 13.35 -3.97
N ILE A 54 8.53 13.43 -5.26
CA ILE A 54 7.23 12.95 -5.75
C ILE A 54 7.09 11.44 -5.58
N VAL A 55 8.10 10.67 -5.97
CA VAL A 55 8.10 9.21 -5.83
C VAL A 55 8.00 8.79 -4.37
N ASP A 56 8.73 9.45 -3.47
CA ASP A 56 8.65 9.16 -2.04
C ASP A 56 7.28 9.53 -1.46
N ALA A 57 6.69 10.65 -1.87
CA ALA A 57 5.34 11.03 -1.46
C ALA A 57 4.27 10.03 -1.92
N ILE A 58 4.38 9.52 -3.15
CA ILE A 58 3.48 8.49 -3.67
C ILE A 58 3.65 7.17 -2.91
N ARG A 59 4.90 6.77 -2.63
CA ARG A 59 5.18 5.56 -1.85
C ARG A 59 4.61 5.66 -0.44
N GLU A 60 4.77 6.80 0.20
CA GLU A 60 4.23 7.05 1.53
C GLU A 60 2.70 7.03 1.52
N GLY A 61 2.07 7.69 0.55
CA GLY A 61 0.61 7.64 0.37
C GLY A 61 0.09 6.21 0.17
N HIS A 62 0.80 5.37 -0.58
CA HIS A 62 0.45 3.96 -0.75
C HIS A 62 0.54 3.17 0.57
N ASN A 63 1.61 3.39 1.35
CA ASN A 63 1.78 2.74 2.64
C ASN A 63 0.66 3.10 3.63
N ILE A 64 0.35 4.39 3.73
CA ILE A 64 -0.75 4.89 4.57
C ILE A 64 -2.08 4.27 4.15
N LEU A 65 -2.37 4.20 2.85
CA LEU A 65 -3.60 3.61 2.35
C LEU A 65 -3.69 2.11 2.69
N LYS A 66 -2.59 1.38 2.55
CA LYS A 66 -2.52 -0.05 2.88
C LYS A 66 -2.75 -0.29 4.38
N GLU A 67 -2.13 0.51 5.23
CA GLU A 67 -2.33 0.44 6.67
C GLU A 67 -3.77 0.79 7.05
N SER A 68 -4.33 1.86 6.47
CA SER A 68 -5.71 2.27 6.66
C SER A 68 -6.70 1.16 6.29
N ASN A 69 -6.51 0.51 5.14
CA ASN A 69 -7.36 -0.62 4.73
C ASN A 69 -7.27 -1.80 5.70
N THR A 70 -6.06 -2.10 6.20
CA THR A 70 -5.86 -3.17 7.19
C THR A 70 -6.60 -2.86 8.49
N ILE A 71 -6.57 -1.60 8.94
CA ILE A 71 -7.31 -1.13 10.11
C ILE A 71 -8.81 -1.26 9.86
N LEU A 72 -9.31 -0.78 8.72
CA LEU A 72 -10.73 -0.85 8.37
C LEU A 72 -11.26 -2.27 8.37
N GLU A 73 -10.51 -3.24 7.82
CA GLU A 73 -10.91 -4.65 7.83
C GLU A 73 -10.94 -5.24 9.25
N ARG A 74 -10.03 -4.82 10.15
CA ARG A 74 -10.06 -5.27 11.56
C ARG A 74 -11.27 -4.74 12.34
N PHE A 75 -11.74 -3.53 12.00
CA PHE A 75 -12.91 -2.92 12.64
C PHE A 75 -14.22 -3.21 11.92
N ARG A 76 -14.17 -3.85 10.75
CA ARG A 76 -15.35 -4.23 10.00
C ARG A 76 -16.14 -5.27 10.78
N HIS A 77 -17.31 -4.87 11.25
CA HIS A 77 -18.22 -5.79 11.91
C HIS A 77 -18.71 -6.86 10.92
N HIS A 78 -18.76 -8.11 11.36
CA HIS A 78 -19.34 -9.20 10.56
C HIS A 78 -20.79 -8.85 10.21
N VAL A 79 -21.11 -8.92 8.93
CA VAL A 79 -22.48 -8.77 8.42
C VAL A 79 -23.02 -10.15 8.17
N TYR A 80 -23.96 -10.59 9.00
CA TYR A 80 -24.58 -11.89 8.89
C TYR A 80 -25.45 -11.95 7.63
N THR A 81 -25.20 -12.94 6.79
CA THR A 81 -26.04 -13.30 5.66
C THR A 81 -27.35 -13.92 6.15
N GLU A 82 -28.38 -13.91 5.30
CA GLU A 82 -29.67 -14.56 5.57
C GLU A 82 -29.51 -16.03 5.98
N GLN A 83 -28.62 -16.76 5.29
CA GLN A 83 -28.34 -18.16 5.60
C GLN A 83 -27.66 -18.33 6.96
N GLU A 84 -26.70 -17.47 7.32
CA GLU A 84 -26.08 -17.51 8.65
C GLU A 84 -27.08 -17.20 9.75
N ILE A 85 -27.95 -16.21 9.53
CA ILE A 85 -29.03 -15.88 10.47
C ILE A 85 -29.93 -17.11 10.69
N TYR A 86 -30.36 -17.77 9.61
CA TYR A 86 -31.21 -18.95 9.71
C TYR A 86 -30.52 -20.10 10.45
N ASN A 87 -29.26 -20.41 10.10
CA ASN A 87 -28.48 -21.47 10.76
C ASN A 87 -28.30 -21.20 12.26
N GLU A 88 -27.99 -19.95 12.64
CA GLU A 88 -27.86 -19.57 14.05
C GLU A 88 -29.19 -19.69 14.81
N LEU A 89 -30.33 -19.40 14.16
CA LEU A 89 -31.65 -19.57 14.77
C LEU A 89 -32.04 -21.04 14.98
N GLU A 90 -31.63 -21.95 14.10
CA GLU A 90 -31.86 -23.40 14.29
C GLU A 90 -31.19 -23.91 15.57
N VAL A 91 -30.01 -23.39 15.91
CA VAL A 91 -29.28 -23.76 17.12
C VAL A 91 -29.96 -23.23 18.39
N ILE A 92 -30.77 -22.16 18.31
CA ILE A 92 -31.38 -21.48 19.46
C ILE A 92 -32.60 -22.26 20.03
N SER A 93 -32.95 -23.42 19.49
CA SER A 93 -34.05 -24.28 19.99
C SER A 93 -35.35 -23.47 20.19
N LEU A 94 -35.76 -22.72 19.17
CA LEU A 94 -37.00 -21.96 19.13
C LEU A 94 -38.12 -22.80 18.50
N ASP A 95 -39.36 -22.49 18.84
CA ASP A 95 -40.52 -23.05 18.14
C ASP A 95 -40.55 -22.57 16.69
N ALA A 96 -41.01 -23.40 15.75
CA ALA A 96 -40.97 -23.10 14.31
C ALA A 96 -41.61 -21.77 13.93
N THR A 97 -42.73 -21.40 14.57
CA THR A 97 -43.39 -20.10 14.37
C THR A 97 -42.55 -18.93 14.85
N LYS A 98 -41.79 -19.11 15.93
CA LYS A 98 -40.88 -18.10 16.50
C LYS A 98 -39.59 -17.97 15.71
N ILE A 99 -39.15 -19.03 15.02
CA ILE A 99 -38.02 -18.96 14.08
C ILE A 99 -38.35 -18.00 12.94
N CYS A 100 -39.55 -18.11 12.33
CA CYS A 100 -39.95 -17.22 11.25
C CYS A 100 -40.02 -15.74 11.68
N GLU A 101 -40.62 -15.44 12.84
CA GLU A 101 -40.66 -14.08 13.39
C GLU A 101 -39.26 -13.52 13.66
N ALA A 102 -38.40 -14.32 14.30
CA ALA A 102 -37.03 -13.93 14.59
C ALA A 102 -36.20 -13.71 13.32
N TYR A 103 -36.36 -14.59 12.32
CA TYR A 103 -35.69 -14.47 11.04
C TYR A 103 -36.04 -13.15 10.34
N LEU A 104 -37.34 -12.87 10.20
CA LEU A 104 -37.81 -11.64 9.56
C LEU A 104 -37.36 -10.38 10.29
N PHE A 105 -37.27 -10.42 11.62
CA PHE A 105 -36.73 -9.32 12.43
C PHE A 105 -35.23 -9.12 12.19
N LEU A 106 -34.43 -10.19 12.28
CA LEU A 106 -32.97 -10.09 12.20
C LEU A 106 -32.45 -9.75 10.81
N VAL A 107 -33.14 -10.19 9.75
CA VAL A 107 -32.82 -9.79 8.37
C VAL A 107 -33.08 -8.29 8.16
N LYS A 108 -34.11 -7.73 8.80
CA LYS A 108 -34.43 -6.29 8.72
C LYS A 108 -33.55 -5.43 9.62
N CYS A 109 -32.96 -6.01 10.67
CA CYS A 109 -32.15 -5.29 11.66
C CYS A 109 -30.78 -5.98 11.86
N PRO A 110 -29.81 -5.80 10.96
CA PRO A 110 -28.49 -6.43 11.02
C PRO A 110 -27.71 -6.13 12.31
N GLU A 111 -27.91 -4.96 12.91
CA GLU A 111 -27.30 -4.58 14.19
C GLU A 111 -27.80 -5.49 15.33
N SER A 112 -29.07 -5.87 15.30
CA SER A 112 -29.65 -6.81 16.26
C SER A 112 -29.11 -8.22 16.06
N ALA A 113 -28.93 -8.66 14.81
CA ALA A 113 -28.28 -9.94 14.49
C ALA A 113 -26.87 -9.99 15.09
N ARG A 114 -26.07 -8.93 14.86
CA ARG A 114 -24.72 -8.82 15.44
C ARG A 114 -24.73 -8.84 16.96
N ALA A 115 -25.66 -8.11 17.59
CA ALA A 115 -25.75 -8.06 19.05
C ALA A 115 -26.11 -9.43 19.67
N ILE A 116 -27.02 -10.18 19.05
CA ILE A 116 -27.47 -11.48 19.55
C ILE A 116 -26.43 -12.57 19.28
N PHE A 117 -25.86 -12.63 18.08
CA PHE A 117 -24.93 -13.70 17.74
C PHE A 117 -23.54 -13.49 18.35
N GLY A 118 -23.21 -12.25 18.77
CA GLY A 118 -22.00 -11.95 19.52
C GLY A 118 -21.99 -12.42 20.98
N VAL A 119 -23.12 -12.87 21.55
CA VAL A 119 -23.20 -13.34 22.95
C VAL A 119 -23.31 -14.87 23.05
N PRO A 120 -22.99 -15.48 24.21
CA PRO A 120 -23.06 -16.93 24.39
C PRO A 120 -24.44 -17.50 24.11
N LEU A 121 -24.49 -18.70 23.50
CA LEU A 121 -25.72 -19.36 23.02
C LEU A 121 -26.85 -19.38 24.07
N GLN A 122 -26.53 -19.73 25.31
CA GLN A 122 -27.46 -19.78 26.45
C GLN A 122 -28.17 -18.45 26.74
N MET A 123 -27.58 -17.31 26.37
CA MET A 123 -28.19 -15.99 26.57
C MET A 123 -29.03 -15.55 25.37
N ARG A 124 -28.73 -16.04 24.16
CA ARG A 124 -29.33 -15.59 22.90
C ARG A 124 -30.85 -15.71 22.91
N LYS A 125 -31.38 -16.85 23.37
CA LYS A 125 -32.84 -17.09 23.45
C LYS A 125 -33.56 -16.08 24.34
N LYS A 126 -32.95 -15.68 25.46
CA LYS A 126 -33.53 -14.70 26.38
C LYS A 126 -33.52 -13.31 25.75
N ILE A 127 -32.39 -12.90 25.19
CA ILE A 127 -32.23 -11.57 24.57
C ILE A 127 -33.13 -11.42 23.35
N LEU A 128 -33.20 -12.44 22.50
CA LEU A 128 -34.06 -12.44 21.32
C LEU A 128 -35.54 -12.26 21.68
N LYS A 129 -36.02 -12.90 22.76
CA LYS A 129 -37.39 -12.73 23.24
C LYS A 129 -37.67 -11.30 23.70
N GLU A 130 -36.74 -10.67 24.42
CA GLU A 130 -36.88 -9.28 24.85
C GLU A 130 -36.86 -8.31 23.66
N LEU A 131 -36.03 -8.56 22.65
CA LEU A 131 -35.96 -7.71 21.46
C LEU A 131 -37.24 -7.80 20.61
N ILE A 132 -37.77 -9.00 20.37
CA ILE A 132 -38.99 -9.19 19.58
C ILE A 132 -40.22 -8.60 20.31
N LYS A 133 -40.25 -8.65 21.65
CA LYS A 133 -41.37 -8.10 22.42
C LYS A 133 -41.45 -6.56 22.39
N ASN A 134 -40.31 -5.90 22.20
CA ASN A 134 -40.19 -4.44 22.24
C ASN A 134 -40.19 -3.77 20.86
N ASN A 135 -40.41 -4.55 19.79
CA ASN A 135 -40.59 -4.07 18.41
C ASN A 135 -42.04 -4.27 17.95
#